data_AF-A0A842TR73-F1
#
_entry.id   AF-A0A842TR73-F1
#
_cell.length_a   1.000
_cell.length_b   1.000
_cell.length_c   1.000
_cell.angle_alpha   90.00
_cell.angle_beta   90.00
_cell.angle_gamma   90.00
#
_symmetry.space_group_name_H-M   'P 1'
#
loop_
_entity.id
_entity.type
_entity.pdbx_description
1 polymer ?
#
loop_
_entity_poly.entity_id
_entity_poly.type
_entity_poly.pdbx_seq_one_letter_code
_entity_poly.pdbx_strand_id
1 'polypeptide(L)' 'MVHKRYVRKNGKLHGPYLYKSYRDKNGKVRKKYLGKAEETDKKIVFMSIVLGFLMLFSFSMVVRTFIHLIL' A
#
# COMPACT_ATOMS: atom_id res chain seq x y z
N MET A 1 10.13 -12.30 16.94
CA MET A 1 9.00 -12.04 16.03
C MET A 1 8.67 -10.55 16.02
N VAL A 2 8.41 -9.97 14.85
CA VAL A 2 7.94 -8.59 14.69
C VAL A 2 6.42 -8.61 14.55
N HIS A 3 5.72 -7.73 15.28
CA HIS A 3 4.27 -7.58 15.21
C HIS A 3 3.88 -6.16 14.80
N LYS A 4 2.82 -6.07 14.00
CA LYS A 4 2.18 -4.81 13.61
C LYS A 4 1.15 -4.43 14.66
N ARG A 5 1.15 -3.17 15.08
CA ARG A 5 0.15 -2.61 16.00
C ARG A 5 -0.54 -1.42 15.33
N TYR A 6 -1.86 -1.41 15.37
CA TYR A 6 -2.67 -0.28 14.94
C TYR A 6 -3.30 0.39 16.17
N VAL A 7 -3.49 1.70 16.11
CA VAL A 7 -4.06 2.52 17.19
C VAL A 7 -5.14 3.41 16.60
N ARG A 8 -6.35 3.41 17.18
CA ARG A 8 -7.40 4.36 16.80
C ARG A 8 -7.23 5.65 17.62
N LYS A 9 -7.15 6.80 16.94
CA LYS A 9 -7.10 8.13 17.56
C LYS A 9 -7.94 9.10 16.74
N ASN A 10 -8.87 9.80 17.38
CA ASN A 10 -9.83 10.73 16.75
C ASN A 10 -10.60 10.11 15.58
N GLY A 11 -11.09 8.87 15.75
CA GLY A 11 -11.82 8.14 14.70
C GLY A 11 -10.95 7.63 13.54
N LYS A 12 -9.67 7.99 13.46
CA LYS A 12 -8.74 7.54 12.42
C LYS A 12 -7.88 6.38 12.91
N LEU A 13 -7.62 5.41 12.03
CA LEU A 13 -6.70 4.30 12.29
C LEU A 13 -5.27 4.75 11.98
N HIS A 14 -4.37 4.65 12.96
CA HIS A 14 -2.94 4.98 12.85
C HIS A 14 -2.09 3.72 13.02
N GLY A 15 -0.98 3.65 12.30
CA GLY A 15 -0.10 2.48 12.27
C GLY A 15 0.25 2.13 10.82
N PRO A 16 0.68 0.90 10.53
CA PRO A 16 1.11 -0.09 11.51
C PRO A 16 2.43 0.32 12.16
N TYR A 17 2.46 0.31 13.50
CA TYR A 17 3.67 0.45 14.29
C TYR A 17 4.33 -0.93 14.48
N LEU A 18 5.62 -1.02 14.22
CA LEU A 18 6.38 -2.26 14.29
C LEU A 18 7.03 -2.41 15.68
N TYR A 19 6.78 -3.56 16.31
CA TYR A 19 7.40 -3.92 17.58
C TYR A 19 8.04 -5.30 17.47
N LYS A 20 9.27 -5.45 17.99
CA LYS A 20 9.97 -6.73 18.07
C LYS A 20 10.04 -7.21 19.51
N SER A 21 9.56 -8.44 19.74
CA SER A 21 9.76 -9.11 21.03
C SER A 21 11.13 -9.79 21.04
N TYR A 22 11.88 -9.60 22.12
CA TYR A 22 13.17 -10.24 22.39
C TYR A 22 13.27 -10.63 23.87
N ARG A 23 14.14 -11.58 24.21
CA ARG A 23 14.49 -11.90 25.60
C ARG A 23 15.76 -11.17 25.98
N ASP A 24 15.78 -10.56 27.16
CA ASP A 24 17.00 -9.96 27.70
C ASP A 24 17.93 -11.02 28.33
N LYS A 25 19.08 -10.58 28.84
CA LYS A 25 20.08 -11.44 29.48
C LYS A 25 19.53 -12.20 30.69
N ASN A 26 18.44 -11.74 31.29
CA ASN A 26 17.80 -12.33 32.46
C ASN A 26 16.60 -13.22 32.06
N GLY A 27 16.42 -13.48 30.76
CA GLY A 27 15.34 -14.30 30.21
C GLY A 27 13.98 -13.59 30.14
N LYS A 28 13.87 -12.32 30.52
CA LYS A 28 12.61 -11.55 30.53
C LYS A 28 12.28 -11.07 29.12
N VAL A 29 11.00 -11.22 28.74
CA VAL A 29 10.50 -10.76 27.43
C VAL A 29 10.34 -9.24 27.44
N ARG A 30 10.98 -8.56 26.50
CA ARG A 30 10.86 -7.11 26.29
C ARG A 30 10.43 -6.81 24.84
N LYS A 31 9.84 -5.62 24.63
CA LYS A 31 9.41 -5.13 23.32
C LYS A 31 10.27 -3.94 22.90
N LYS A 32 10.88 -4.03 21.73
CA LYS A 32 11.61 -2.91 21.08
C LYS A 32 10.71 -2.30 20.01
N TYR A 33 10.54 -0.98 20.05
CA TYR A 33 9.89 -0.25 18.96
C TYR A 33 10.85 -0.16 17.76
N LEU A 34 10.38 -0.51 16.58
CA LEU A 34 11.17 -0.53 15.33
C LEU A 34 10.79 0.59 14.36
N GLY A 35 9.79 1.41 14.67
CA GLY A 35 9.29 2.46 13.79
C GLY A 35 7.92 2.16 13.21
N LYS A 36 7.45 3.07 12.35
CA LYS A 36 6.20 2.89 11.57
C LYS A 36 6.56 2.14 10.28
N ALA A 37 5.74 1.17 9.87
CA ALA A 37 5.94 0.57 8.56
C ALA A 37 5.61 1.61 7.49
N GLU A 38 6.31 1.56 6.35
CA GLU A 38 5.94 2.35 5.19
C GLU A 38 4.53 1.93 4.74
N GLU A 39 3.61 2.89 4.78
CA GLU A 39 2.28 2.71 4.22
C GLU A 39 2.35 3.16 2.77
N THR A 40 2.19 2.23 1.84
CA THR A 40 1.94 2.58 0.44
C THR A 40 0.64 3.39 0.40
N ASP A 41 0.70 4.61 -0.13
CA ASP A 41 -0.48 5.46 -0.21
C ASP A 41 -1.49 4.82 -1.17
N LYS A 42 -2.58 4.29 -0.60
CA LYS A 42 -3.64 3.61 -1.35
C LYS A 42 -4.24 4.53 -2.41
N LYS A 43 -4.21 5.85 -2.23
CA LYS A 43 -4.69 6.80 -3.23
C LYS A 43 -3.81 6.80 -4.47
N ILE A 44 -2.49 6.74 -4.30
CA ILE A 44 -1.54 6.70 -5.42
C ILE A 44 -1.73 5.42 -6.23
N VAL A 45 -1.85 4.27 -5.54
CA VAL A 45 -2.10 2.98 -6.19
C VAL A 45 -3.44 2.97 -6.93
N PHE A 46 -4.49 3.54 -6.34
CA PHE A 46 -5.79 3.64 -7.00
C PHE A 46 -5.71 4.54 -8.24
N MET A 47 -5.08 5.71 -8.13
CA MET A 47 -4.91 6.63 -9.25
C MET A 47 -4.09 6.04 -10.39
N SER A 48 -3.05 5.27 -10.10
CA SER A 48 -2.25 4.61 -11.14
C SER A 48 -3.04 3.54 -11.90
N ILE A 49 -3.89 2.78 -11.20
CA ILE A 49 -4.80 1.81 -11.83
C ILE A 49 -5.80 2.52 -12.74
N VAL A 50 -6.43 3.60 -12.25
CA VAL A 50 -7.39 4.39 -13.04
C VAL A 50 -6.72 4.97 -14.29
N LEU A 51 -5.51 5.51 -14.15
CA LEU A 51 -4.76 6.04 -15.28
C LEU A 51 -4.41 4.94 -16.30
N GLY A 52 -4.04 3.75 -15.84
CA GLY A 52 -3.80 2.59 -16.71
C GLY A 52 -5.03 2.21 -17.52
N PHE A 53 -6.21 2.17 -16.88
CA PHE A 53 -7.47 1.91 -17.60
C PHE A 53 -7.81 2.99 -18.62
N LEU A 54 -7.57 4.27 -18.30
CA LEU A 54 -7.77 5.36 -19.25
C LEU A 54 -6.85 5.25 -20.47
N MET A 55 -5.59 4.86 -20.27
CA MET A 55 -4.65 4.62 -21.36
C MET A 55 -5.06 3.43 -22.23
N LEU A 56 -5.53 2.34 -21.62
CA LEU A 56 -6.04 1.19 -22.38
C LEU A 56 -7.29 1.54 -23.18
N PHE A 57 -8.19 2.32 -22.58
CA PHE A 57 -9.41 2.77 -23.24
C PHE A 57 -9.10 3.67 -24.44
N SER A 58 -8.23 4.67 -24.26
CA SER A 58 -7.81 5.55 -25.36
C SER A 58 -7.09 4.77 -26.47
N PHE A 59 -6.21 3.84 -26.10
CA PHE A 59 -5.55 2.96 -27.06
C PHE A 59 -6.56 2.13 -27.86
N SER A 60 -7.60 1.59 -27.21
CA SER A 60 -8.65 0.83 -27.90
C SER A 60 -9.41 1.68 -28.93
N MET A 61 -9.66 2.96 -28.63
CA MET A 61 -10.32 3.88 -29.56
C MET A 61 -9.45 4.13 -30.79
N VAL A 62 -8.16 4.34 -30.58
CA VAL A 62 -7.19 4.54 -31.66
C VAL A 62 -7.15 3.30 -32.57
N VAL A 63 -6.99 2.10 -32.00
CA VAL A 63 -6.98 0.84 -32.76
C VAL A 63 -8.27 0.68 -33.58
N ARG A 64 -9.44 0.97 -32.99
CA ARG A 64 -10.72 0.91 -33.70
C ARG A 64 -10.76 1.85 -34.90
N THR A 65 -10.28 3.09 -34.75
CA THR A 65 -10.26 4.05 -35.86
C THR A 65 -9.33 3.63 -36.99
N PHE A 66 -8.17 3.03 -36.67
CA PHE A 66 -7.24 2.52 -37.68
C PHE A 66 -7.82 1.34 -38.46
N ILE A 67 -8.51 0.42 -37.79
CA ILE A 67 -9.17 -0.73 -38.46
C ILE A 67 -10.23 -0.23 -39.46
N HIS A 68 -11.06 0.73 -39.08
CA HIS A 68 -12.07 1.31 -39.97
C HIS A 68 -11.50 2.09 -41.16
N LEU A 69 -10.25 2.54 -41.09
CA LEU A 69 -9.59 3.25 -42.19
C LEU A 69 -8.98 2.30 -43.22
N ILE A 70 -8.57 1.10 -42.80
CA ILE A 70 -7.87 0.11 -43.64
C ILE A 70 -8.87 -0.80 -44.39
N LEU A 71 -10.07 -1.01 -43.83
CA LEU A 71 -11.10 -1.91 -44.34
C LEU A 71 -12.23 -1.14 -45.03
#